data_AF-A0A5C9AJZ8-F1
#
_entry.id   AF-A0A5C9AJZ8-F1
#
_cell.length_a   1.000
_cell.length_b   1.000
_cell.length_c   1.000
_cell.angle_alpha   90.00
_cell.angle_beta   90.00
_cell.angle_gamma   90.00
#
_symmetry.space_group_name_H-M   'P 1'
#
loop_
_entity.id
_entity.type
_entity.pdbx_description
1 polymer ?
#
loop_
_entity_poly.entity_id
_entity_poly.type
_entity_poly.pdbx_seq_one_letter_code
_entity_poly.pdbx_strand_id
1 'polypeptide(L)'
;MSEVTDLVVIEKANAMTVFQSADQIEEILQKVEREVMSFVPDITTAKGRKEIASLAYKVAQTKTYLDGLGKDLVAELKEIPKLIDANRKTVRDRLDELKSKARQPLTDYEEEQARIKAEEEAKAAAEALAKQIESDHEIAILMDREFDRQREEARLKAEQEKREHEERLKREAEEKARAEAEAKAKAEIEAAARREAEAKAAAERAERERIEAEQRAQREAKEAAERAEREKQAAIEAERRKAQEEAERIRREA
;
A
#
# COMPACT_ATOMS: atom_id res chain seq x y z
N MET A 1 57.44 80.76 53.19
CA MET A 1 56.45 81.28 54.15
C MET A 1 55.09 81.18 53.48
N SER A 2 54.46 80.02 53.58
CA SER A 2 53.09 79.78 53.09
C SER A 2 52.14 80.45 54.06
N GLU A 3 51.64 81.63 53.72
CA GLU A 3 50.54 82.25 54.44
C GLU A 3 49.35 81.29 54.40
N VAL A 4 48.92 80.86 55.58
CA VAL A 4 47.79 79.95 55.77
C VAL A 4 46.53 80.68 55.30
N THR A 5 46.12 80.39 54.07
CA THR A 5 45.00 81.05 53.36
C THR A 5 43.65 80.42 53.67
N ASP A 6 43.64 79.28 54.37
CA ASP A 6 42.43 78.53 54.72
C ASP A 6 42.19 78.55 56.24
N LEU A 7 40.95 78.83 56.65
CA LEU A 7 40.53 78.85 58.06
C LEU A 7 40.58 77.46 58.70
N VAL A 8 40.51 76.41 57.89
CA VAL A 8 40.54 75.01 58.31
C VAL A 8 41.26 74.20 57.24
N VAL A 9 42.29 73.46 57.64
CA VAL A 9 42.98 72.48 56.79
C VAL A 9 42.65 71.09 57.31
N ILE A 10 41.99 70.27 56.48
CA ILE A 10 41.71 68.87 56.80
C ILE A 10 42.66 68.02 55.97
N GLU A 11 43.51 67.25 56.65
CA GLU A 11 44.36 66.27 55.97
C GLU A 11 43.50 65.20 55.28
N LYS A 12 43.82 64.85 54.04
CA LYS A 12 43.07 63.86 53.24
C LYS A 12 42.88 62.51 53.96
N ALA A 13 43.82 62.10 54.80
CA ALA A 13 43.73 60.88 55.60
C ALA A 13 42.62 60.92 56.68
N ASN A 14 42.30 62.12 57.19
CA ASN A 14 41.26 62.36 58.18
C ASN A 14 39.95 62.83 57.54
N ALA A 15 39.91 63.06 56.22
CA ALA A 15 38.71 63.50 55.54
C ALA A 15 37.58 62.48 55.69
N MET A 16 37.87 61.17 55.57
CA MET A 16 36.87 60.12 55.73
C MET A 16 36.24 60.08 57.13
N THR A 17 37.04 60.25 58.19
CA THR A 17 36.55 60.24 59.57
C THR A 17 35.79 61.50 59.93
N VAL A 18 36.22 62.66 59.40
CA VAL A 18 35.52 63.93 59.55
C VAL A 18 34.16 63.89 58.85
N PHE A 19 34.09 63.43 57.58
CA PHE A 19 32.82 63.36 56.85
C PHE A 19 31.87 62.24 57.31
N GLN A 20 32.35 61.25 58.07
CA GLN A 20 31.52 60.21 58.67
C GLN A 20 30.90 60.61 60.01
N SER A 21 31.54 61.53 60.75
CA SER A 21 31.12 61.90 62.10
C SER A 21 30.47 63.28 62.08
N ALA A 22 29.15 63.34 62.25
CA ALA A 22 28.39 64.60 62.27
C ALA A 22 28.96 65.60 63.29
N ASP A 23 29.41 65.11 64.45
CA ASP A 23 29.98 65.93 65.53
C ASP A 23 31.31 66.60 65.14
N GLN A 24 32.13 65.96 64.29
CA GLN A 24 33.44 66.48 63.89
C GLN A 24 33.31 67.58 62.83
N ILE A 25 32.35 67.45 61.91
CA ILE A 25 32.00 68.54 60.98
C ILE A 25 31.44 69.73 61.75
N GLU A 26 30.55 69.48 62.69
CA GLU A 26 29.92 70.52 63.49
C GLU A 26 30.98 71.28 64.32
N GLU A 27 31.97 70.60 64.91
CA GLU A 27 33.08 71.26 65.61
C GLU A 27 33.92 72.16 64.69
N ILE A 28 34.13 71.74 63.45
CA ILE A 28 34.85 72.51 62.43
C ILE A 28 34.05 73.75 62.02
N LEU A 29 32.75 73.60 61.79
CA LEU A 29 31.86 74.71 61.47
C LEU A 29 31.78 75.72 62.62
N GLN A 30 31.67 75.24 63.86
CA GLN A 30 31.67 76.11 65.06
C GLN A 30 32.97 76.89 65.25
N LYS A 31 34.12 76.34 64.84
CA LYS A 31 35.40 77.07 64.84
C LYS A 31 35.36 78.22 63.83
N VAL A 32 34.88 77.96 62.62
CA VAL A 32 34.70 79.00 61.58
C VAL A 32 33.69 80.06 62.03
N GLU A 33 32.57 79.66 62.61
CA GLU A 33 31.57 80.59 63.14
C GLU A 33 32.12 81.46 64.25
N ARG A 34 32.87 80.89 65.20
CA ARG A 34 33.50 81.66 66.29
C ARG A 34 34.51 82.67 65.76
N GLU A 35 35.24 82.33 64.70
CA GLU A 35 36.20 83.22 64.07
C GLU A 35 35.49 84.36 63.31
N VAL A 36 34.36 84.07 62.68
CA VAL A 36 33.51 85.10 62.04
C VAL A 36 32.83 86.01 63.08
N MET A 37 32.34 85.45 64.20
CA MET A 37 31.64 86.19 65.24
C MET A 37 32.56 87.00 66.15
N SER A 38 33.82 86.61 66.28
CA SER A 38 34.82 87.37 67.06
C SER A 38 35.39 88.57 66.29
N PHE A 39 35.18 88.63 64.98
CA PHE A 39 35.58 89.76 64.14
C PHE A 39 34.65 90.97 64.36
N VAL A 40 35.20 92.08 64.88
CA VAL A 40 34.46 93.34 65.07
C VAL A 40 34.46 94.11 63.75
N PRO A 41 33.32 94.24 63.04
CA PRO A 41 33.30 94.83 61.71
C PRO A 41 33.35 96.36 61.77
N ASP A 42 34.39 96.96 61.17
CA ASP A 42 34.44 98.41 60.94
C ASP A 42 34.04 98.75 59.49
N ILE A 43 32.82 99.26 59.33
CA ILE A 43 32.29 99.71 58.03
C ILE A 43 32.67 101.16 57.69
N THR A 44 33.20 101.91 58.65
CA THR A 44 33.45 103.35 58.51
C THR A 44 34.73 103.61 57.72
N THR A 45 35.76 102.77 57.88
CA THR A 45 37.04 102.90 57.18
C THR A 45 37.13 102.06 55.90
N ALA A 46 37.90 102.52 54.92
CA ALA A 46 38.16 101.76 53.69
C ALA A 46 39.00 100.49 53.95
N LYS A 47 39.76 100.44 55.05
CA LYS A 47 40.51 99.25 55.48
C LYS A 47 39.58 98.21 56.10
N GLY A 48 38.69 98.60 57.01
CA GLY A 48 37.72 97.69 57.62
C GLY A 48 36.77 97.05 56.60
N ARG A 49 36.32 97.79 55.58
CA ARG A 49 35.54 97.22 54.46
C ARG A 49 36.31 96.16 53.65
N LYS A 50 37.63 96.31 53.49
CA LYS A 50 38.48 95.31 52.82
C LYS A 50 38.70 94.07 53.69
N GLU A 51 38.83 94.25 55.00
CA GLU A 51 38.96 93.14 55.96
C GLU A 51 37.67 92.30 56.02
N ILE A 52 36.50 92.95 56.01
CA ILE A 52 35.20 92.26 55.89
C ILE A 52 35.13 91.43 54.59
N ALA A 53 35.52 92.02 53.45
CA ALA A 53 35.53 91.32 52.17
C ALA A 53 36.51 90.14 52.16
N SER A 54 37.67 90.28 52.81
CA SER A 54 38.68 89.22 52.94
C SER A 54 38.18 88.07 53.81
N LEU A 55 37.51 88.36 54.94
CA LEU A 55 36.92 87.34 55.80
C LEU A 55 35.82 86.57 55.06
N ALA A 56 34.92 87.27 54.35
CA ALA A 56 33.89 86.63 53.54
C ALA A 56 34.48 85.74 52.43
N TYR A 57 35.57 86.18 51.80
CA TYR A 57 36.29 85.40 50.80
C TYR A 57 36.91 84.11 51.39
N LYS A 58 37.53 84.19 52.58
CA LYS A 58 38.06 83.02 53.29
C LYS A 58 36.97 82.00 53.62
N VAL A 59 35.81 82.46 54.09
CA VAL A 59 34.66 81.57 54.36
C VAL A 59 34.19 80.90 53.06
N ALA A 60 34.12 81.63 51.95
CA ALA A 60 33.75 81.06 50.64
C ALA A 60 34.78 80.03 50.14
N GLN A 61 36.07 80.27 50.38
CA GLN A 61 37.15 79.35 50.04
C GLN A 61 37.08 78.08 50.88
N THR A 62 36.89 78.18 52.20
CA THR A 62 36.70 77.03 53.09
C THR A 62 35.47 76.20 52.71
N LYS A 63 34.35 76.84 52.34
CA LYS A 63 33.17 76.13 51.81
C LYS A 63 33.52 75.29 50.57
N THR A 64 34.21 75.91 49.60
CA THR A 64 34.56 75.25 48.33
C THR A 64 35.53 74.09 48.55
N TYR A 65 36.49 74.27 49.47
CA TYR A 65 37.45 73.24 49.85
C TYR A 65 36.79 72.02 50.51
N LEU A 66 35.88 72.23 51.47
CA LEU A 66 35.16 71.14 52.13
C LEU A 66 34.25 70.38 51.16
N ASP A 67 33.53 71.08 50.27
CA ASP A 67 32.69 70.45 49.24
C ASP A 67 33.52 69.64 48.23
N GLY A 68 34.70 70.14 47.84
CA GLY A 68 35.64 69.44 46.96
C GLY A 68 36.16 68.14 47.58
N LEU A 69 36.62 68.19 48.83
CA LEU A 69 37.10 67.00 49.55
C LEU A 69 36.01 65.94 49.73
N GLY A 70 34.77 66.34 50.01
CA GLY A 70 33.64 65.42 50.12
C GLY A 70 33.33 64.73 48.77
N LYS A 71 33.39 65.48 47.66
CA LYS A 71 33.17 64.92 46.31
C LYS A 71 34.24 63.91 45.91
N ASP A 72 35.51 64.24 46.15
CA ASP A 72 36.64 63.35 45.83
C ASP A 72 36.55 62.05 46.66
N LEU A 73 36.25 62.16 47.96
CA LEU A 73 36.07 60.99 48.83
C LEU A 73 34.92 60.09 48.37
N VAL A 74 33.78 60.68 47.99
CA VAL A 74 32.63 59.91 47.48
C VAL A 74 32.96 59.26 46.13
N ALA A 75 33.75 59.91 45.28
CA ALA A 75 34.20 59.32 44.02
C ALA A 75 35.09 58.10 44.27
N GLU A 76 36.09 58.20 45.15
CA GLU A 76 36.96 57.08 45.53
C GLU A 76 36.17 55.93 46.16
N LEU A 77 35.25 56.24 47.08
CA LEU A 77 34.40 55.23 47.72
C LEU A 77 33.47 54.53 46.73
N LYS A 78 33.04 55.18 45.64
CA LYS A 78 32.23 54.57 44.58
C LYS A 78 33.03 53.65 43.66
N GLU A 79 34.34 53.82 43.56
CA GLU A 79 35.20 52.91 42.78
C GLU A 79 35.35 51.55 43.48
N ILE A 80 35.27 51.50 44.82
CA ILE A 80 35.37 50.24 45.58
C ILE A 80 34.24 49.25 45.20
N PRO A 81 32.94 49.61 45.24
CA PRO A 81 31.87 48.74 44.76
C PRO A 81 32.04 48.29 43.30
N LYS A 82 32.45 49.18 42.39
CA LYS A 82 32.68 48.83 40.98
C LYS A 82 33.75 47.75 40.84
N LEU A 83 34.86 47.89 41.58
CA LEU A 83 35.93 46.89 41.61
C LEU A 83 35.46 45.57 42.21
N ILE A 84 34.66 45.62 43.28
CA ILE A 84 34.07 44.41 43.90
C ILE A 84 33.19 43.67 42.88
N ASP A 85 32.31 44.36 42.16
CA ASP A 85 31.44 43.74 41.16
C ASP A 85 32.22 43.17 39.98
N ALA A 86 33.25 43.88 39.50
CA ALA A 86 34.14 43.39 38.45
C ALA A 86 34.89 42.12 38.87
N ASN A 87 35.43 42.10 40.09
CA ASN A 87 36.10 40.93 40.64
C ASN A 87 35.12 39.77 40.86
N ARG A 88 33.92 40.04 41.37
CA ARG A 88 32.87 39.03 41.55
C ARG A 88 32.46 38.39 40.22
N LYS A 89 32.36 39.18 39.15
CA LYS A 89 32.12 38.66 37.80
C LYS A 89 33.27 37.75 37.34
N THR A 90 34.51 38.21 37.50
CA THR A 90 35.71 37.44 37.12
C THR A 90 35.79 36.10 37.86
N VAL A 91 35.45 36.09 39.16
CA VAL A 91 35.39 34.86 39.96
C VAL A 91 34.31 33.92 39.42
N ARG A 92 33.11 34.41 39.12
CA ARG A 92 32.03 33.59 38.56
C ARG A 92 32.45 32.96 37.24
N ASP A 93 32.92 33.77 36.30
CA ASP A 93 33.26 33.32 34.95
C ASP A 93 34.39 32.27 34.98
N ARG A 94 35.43 32.50 35.80
CA ARG A 94 36.54 31.53 35.97
C ARG A 94 36.10 30.22 36.62
N LEU A 95 35.23 30.28 37.63
CA LEU A 95 34.73 29.08 38.30
C LEU A 95 33.79 28.27 37.40
N ASP A 96 32.96 28.92 36.59
CA ASP A 96 32.12 28.25 35.60
C ASP A 96 32.94 27.58 34.50
N GLU A 97 34.02 28.23 34.05
CA GLU A 97 34.97 27.63 33.10
C GLU A 97 35.66 26.40 33.71
N LEU A 98 36.14 26.51 34.95
CA LEU A 98 36.78 25.38 35.67
C LEU A 98 35.80 24.22 35.90
N LYS A 99 34.54 24.51 36.26
CA LYS A 99 33.49 23.50 36.40
C LYS A 99 33.26 22.77 35.08
N SER A 100 33.23 23.50 33.97
CA SER A 100 33.02 22.92 32.64
C SER A 100 34.18 21.99 32.26
N LYS A 101 35.43 22.44 32.46
CA LYS A 101 36.63 21.62 32.24
C LYS A 101 36.68 20.39 33.16
N ALA A 102 36.29 20.54 34.43
CA ALA A 102 36.25 19.43 35.38
C ALA A 102 35.18 18.40 35.02
N ARG A 103 34.07 18.83 34.40
CA ARG A 103 33.00 17.94 33.94
C ARG A 103 33.30 17.30 32.58
N GLN A 104 34.14 17.93 31.77
CA GLN A 104 34.43 17.50 30.41
C GLN A 104 34.83 16.01 30.29
N PRO A 105 35.72 15.44 31.14
CA PRO A 105 36.06 14.02 31.07
C PRO A 105 34.87 13.08 31.30
N LEU A 106 33.91 13.49 32.14
CA LEU A 106 32.70 12.71 32.37
C LEU A 106 31.77 12.79 31.15
N THR A 107 31.61 13.98 30.57
CA THR A 107 30.84 14.16 29.34
C THR A 107 31.42 13.33 28.20
N ASP A 108 32.74 13.38 27.99
CA ASP A 108 33.42 12.61 26.94
C ASP A 108 33.24 11.09 27.15
N TYR A 109 33.27 10.62 28.40
CA TYR A 109 33.00 9.23 28.73
C TYR A 109 31.54 8.83 28.48
N GLU A 110 30.57 9.67 28.86
CA GLU A 110 29.14 9.44 28.61
C GLU A 110 28.84 9.37 27.10
N GLU A 111 29.44 10.25 26.31
CA GLU A 111 29.34 10.24 24.83
C GLU A 111 29.98 8.99 24.22
N GLU A 112 31.16 8.58 24.70
CA GLU A 112 31.83 7.36 24.25
C GLU A 112 30.99 6.11 24.58
N GLN A 113 30.44 6.03 25.80
CA GLN A 113 29.54 4.94 26.18
C GLN A 113 28.27 4.91 25.33
N ALA A 114 27.70 6.08 25.03
CA ALA A 114 26.55 6.17 24.13
C ALA A 114 26.90 5.69 22.71
N ARG A 115 28.09 6.02 22.19
CA ARG A 115 28.55 5.54 20.88
C ARG A 115 28.76 4.03 20.88
N ILE A 116 29.44 3.48 21.90
CA ILE A 116 29.65 2.04 22.04
C ILE A 116 28.32 1.30 22.10
N LYS A 117 27.36 1.78 22.90
CA LYS A 117 26.03 1.17 22.99
C LYS A 117 25.29 1.21 21.65
N ALA A 118 25.34 2.34 20.94
CA ALA A 118 24.73 2.45 19.61
C ALA A 118 25.39 1.51 18.58
N GLU A 119 26.72 1.35 18.65
CA GLU A 119 27.47 0.42 17.80
C GLU A 119 27.14 -1.04 18.13
N GLU A 120 27.03 -1.40 19.41
CA GLU A 120 26.61 -2.73 19.86
C GLU A 120 25.17 -3.04 19.44
N GLU A 121 24.25 -2.09 19.58
CA GLU A 121 22.87 -2.24 19.11
C GLU A 121 22.82 -2.41 17.58
N ALA A 122 23.61 -1.64 16.83
CA ALA A 122 23.71 -1.78 15.38
C ALA A 122 24.30 -3.14 14.98
N LYS A 123 25.32 -3.62 15.70
CA LYS A 123 25.93 -4.93 15.46
C LYS A 123 24.96 -6.07 15.80
N ALA A 124 24.23 -5.97 16.91
CA ALA A 124 23.22 -6.95 17.29
C ALA A 124 22.07 -6.99 16.26
N ALA A 125 21.63 -5.83 15.78
CA ALA A 125 20.64 -5.74 14.71
C ALA A 125 21.15 -6.35 13.39
N ALA A 126 22.41 -6.09 13.03
CA ALA A 126 23.04 -6.68 11.84
C ALA A 126 23.18 -8.21 11.96
N GLU A 127 23.55 -8.74 13.13
CA GLU A 127 23.63 -10.18 13.37
C GLU A 127 22.24 -10.84 13.33
N ALA A 128 21.22 -10.18 13.91
CA ALA A 128 19.84 -10.66 13.85
C ALA A 128 19.32 -10.69 12.41
N LEU A 129 19.61 -9.64 11.63
CA LEU A 129 19.27 -9.58 10.21
C LEU A 129 20.00 -10.66 9.41
N ALA A 130 21.28 -10.90 9.68
CA ALA A 130 22.05 -11.96 9.01
C ALA A 130 21.43 -13.35 9.26
N LYS A 131 21.07 -13.67 10.51
CA LYS A 131 20.37 -14.92 10.85
C LYS A 131 19.02 -15.04 10.14
N GLN A 132 18.29 -13.94 10.05
CA GLN A 132 17.01 -13.91 9.34
C GLN A 132 17.20 -14.14 7.83
N ILE A 133 18.22 -13.52 7.22
CA ILE A 133 18.54 -13.74 5.80
C ILE A 133 18.89 -15.21 5.55
N GLU A 134 19.68 -15.84 6.43
CA GLU A 134 19.99 -17.28 6.31
C GLU A 134 18.72 -18.14 6.40
N SER A 135 17.84 -17.88 7.39
CA SER A 135 16.59 -18.63 7.50
C SER A 135 15.66 -18.40 6.31
N ASP A 136 15.54 -17.17 5.83
CA ASP A 136 14.70 -16.82 4.69
C ASP A 136 15.26 -17.45 3.40
N HIS A 137 16.58 -17.55 3.27
CA HIS A 137 17.24 -18.22 2.15
C HIS A 137 16.98 -19.74 2.17
N GLU A 138 17.08 -20.39 3.34
CA GLU A 138 16.74 -21.81 3.48
C GLU A 138 15.26 -22.08 3.14
N ILE A 139 14.35 -21.23 3.61
CA ILE A 139 12.93 -21.32 3.29
C ILE A 139 12.70 -21.14 1.79
N ALA A 140 13.37 -20.18 1.15
CA ALA A 140 13.26 -19.95 -0.29
C ALA A 140 13.67 -21.19 -1.10
N ILE A 141 14.79 -21.84 -0.75
CA ILE A 141 15.24 -23.08 -1.41
C ILE A 141 14.20 -24.20 -1.27
N LEU A 142 13.62 -24.36 -0.09
CA LEU A 142 12.57 -25.38 0.14
C LEU A 142 11.31 -25.10 -0.68
N MET A 143 10.91 -23.83 -0.76
CA MET A 143 9.75 -23.41 -1.55
C MET A 143 9.98 -23.62 -3.05
N ASP A 144 11.16 -23.28 -3.56
CA ASP A 144 11.51 -23.50 -4.97
C ASP A 144 11.46 -24.99 -5.33
N ARG A 145 12.00 -25.85 -4.45
CA ARG A 145 11.93 -27.31 -4.62
C ARG A 145 10.49 -27.83 -4.67
N GLU A 146 9.62 -27.28 -3.82
CA GLU A 146 8.22 -27.64 -3.78
C GLU A 146 7.47 -27.17 -5.04
N PHE A 147 7.75 -25.96 -5.53
CA PHE A 147 7.21 -25.48 -6.80
C PHE A 147 7.64 -26.35 -7.99
N ASP A 148 8.90 -26.76 -8.04
CA ASP A 148 9.40 -27.66 -9.08
C ASP A 148 8.70 -29.03 -9.03
N ARG A 149 8.50 -29.58 -7.82
CA ARG A 149 7.71 -30.81 -7.62
C ARG A 149 6.28 -30.66 -8.15
N GLN A 150 5.60 -29.58 -7.78
CA GLN A 150 4.23 -29.32 -8.22
C GLN A 150 4.12 -29.14 -9.74
N ARG A 151 5.10 -28.47 -10.38
CA ARG A 151 5.17 -28.36 -11.84
C ARG A 151 5.32 -29.71 -12.52
N GLU A 152 6.18 -30.57 -11.99
CA GLU A 152 6.38 -31.92 -12.50
C GLU A 152 5.11 -32.78 -12.33
N GLU A 153 4.47 -32.74 -11.16
CA GLU A 153 3.20 -33.43 -10.91
C GLU A 153 2.08 -32.93 -11.85
N ALA A 154 1.99 -31.62 -12.05
CA ALA A 154 1.04 -31.03 -12.99
C ALA A 154 1.31 -31.47 -14.44
N ARG A 155 2.59 -31.58 -14.84
CA ARG A 155 2.97 -32.07 -16.18
C ARG A 155 2.57 -33.53 -16.36
N LEU A 156 2.84 -34.37 -15.37
CA LEU A 156 2.47 -35.79 -15.40
C LEU A 156 0.95 -35.97 -15.47
N LYS A 157 0.20 -35.20 -14.68
CA LYS A 157 -1.27 -35.23 -14.70
C LYS A 157 -1.81 -34.79 -16.06
N ALA A 158 -1.29 -33.71 -16.64
CA ALA A 158 -1.68 -33.25 -17.97
C ALA A 158 -1.34 -34.28 -19.06
N GLU A 159 -0.23 -35.01 -18.93
CA GLU A 159 0.11 -36.10 -19.85
C GLU A 159 -0.84 -37.30 -19.70
N GLN A 160 -1.20 -37.68 -18.48
CA GLN A 160 -2.20 -38.72 -18.21
C GLN A 160 -3.57 -38.35 -18.78
N GLU A 161 -4.04 -37.13 -18.54
CA GLU A 161 -5.31 -36.63 -19.09
C GLU A 161 -5.31 -36.64 -20.62
N LYS A 162 -4.18 -36.30 -21.26
CA LYS A 162 -4.04 -36.42 -22.73
C LYS A 162 -4.13 -37.86 -23.20
N ARG A 163 -3.43 -38.79 -22.55
CA ARG A 163 -3.47 -40.22 -22.88
C ARG A 163 -4.87 -40.79 -22.71
N GLU A 164 -5.54 -40.48 -21.60
CA GLU A 164 -6.92 -40.90 -21.34
C GLU A 164 -7.89 -40.33 -22.37
N HIS A 165 -7.71 -39.07 -22.77
CA HIS A 165 -8.51 -38.44 -23.82
C HIS A 165 -8.29 -39.11 -25.18
N GLU A 166 -7.05 -39.40 -25.56
CA GLU A 166 -6.70 -40.09 -26.80
C GLU A 166 -7.25 -41.52 -26.81
N GLU A 167 -7.14 -42.26 -25.70
CA GLU A 167 -7.73 -43.58 -25.55
C GLU A 167 -9.25 -43.54 -25.65
N ARG A 168 -9.91 -42.54 -25.04
CA ARG A 168 -11.36 -42.36 -25.15
C ARG A 168 -11.76 -42.08 -26.60
N LEU A 169 -11.03 -41.20 -27.29
CA LEU A 169 -11.29 -40.90 -28.69
C LEU A 169 -11.11 -42.15 -29.58
N LYS A 170 -10.09 -42.96 -29.30
CA LYS A 170 -9.87 -44.24 -29.99
C LYS A 170 -11.02 -45.23 -29.74
N ARG A 171 -11.47 -45.37 -28.49
CA ARG A 171 -12.63 -46.22 -28.16
C ARG A 171 -13.91 -45.74 -28.82
N GLU A 172 -14.18 -44.43 -28.80
CA GLU A 172 -15.32 -43.85 -29.50
C GLU A 172 -15.25 -44.07 -31.02
N ALA A 173 -14.06 -43.98 -31.62
CA ALA A 173 -13.86 -44.28 -33.03
C ALA A 173 -14.07 -45.76 -33.35
N GLU A 174 -13.55 -46.67 -32.51
CA GLU A 174 -13.76 -48.11 -32.64
C GLU A 174 -15.25 -48.49 -32.45
N GLU A 175 -15.94 -47.87 -31.49
CA GLU A 175 -17.36 -48.09 -31.24
C GLU A 175 -18.21 -47.55 -32.40
N LYS A 176 -17.92 -46.35 -32.90
CA LYS A 176 -18.58 -45.81 -34.11
C LYS A 176 -18.35 -46.70 -35.32
N ALA A 177 -17.14 -47.20 -35.53
CA ALA A 177 -16.85 -48.13 -36.63
C ALA A 177 -17.62 -49.45 -36.48
N ARG A 178 -17.72 -49.99 -35.26
CA ARG A 178 -18.54 -51.20 -34.99
C ARG A 178 -20.02 -50.93 -35.21
N ALA A 179 -20.55 -49.81 -34.72
CA ALA A 179 -21.93 -49.43 -34.89
C ALA A 179 -22.29 -49.20 -36.37
N GLU A 180 -21.40 -48.56 -37.14
CA GLU A 180 -21.58 -48.38 -38.58
C GLU A 180 -21.51 -49.73 -39.33
N ALA A 181 -20.60 -50.63 -38.96
CA ALA A 181 -20.53 -51.97 -39.53
C ALA A 181 -21.79 -52.81 -39.20
N GLU A 182 -22.28 -52.75 -37.96
CA GLU A 182 -23.51 -53.42 -37.55
C GLU A 182 -24.74 -52.81 -38.26
N ALA A 183 -24.80 -51.49 -38.42
CA ALA A 183 -25.86 -50.81 -39.16
C ALA A 183 -25.85 -51.21 -40.64
N LYS A 184 -24.67 -51.28 -41.27
CA LYS A 184 -24.53 -51.79 -42.65
C LYS A 184 -24.96 -53.24 -42.78
N ALA A 185 -24.55 -54.10 -41.84
CA ALA A 185 -24.97 -55.50 -41.82
C ALA A 185 -26.48 -55.65 -41.65
N LYS A 186 -27.11 -54.88 -40.74
CA LYS A 186 -28.58 -54.85 -40.58
C LYS A 186 -29.28 -54.34 -41.83
N ALA A 187 -28.77 -53.28 -42.46
CA ALA A 187 -29.32 -52.75 -43.70
C ALA A 187 -29.20 -53.76 -44.85
N GLU A 188 -28.11 -54.54 -44.93
CA GLU A 188 -27.93 -55.60 -45.92
C GLU A 188 -28.88 -56.77 -45.68
N ILE A 189 -29.08 -57.18 -44.43
CA ILE A 189 -30.07 -58.20 -44.05
C ILE A 189 -31.49 -57.74 -44.38
N GLU A 190 -31.84 -56.49 -44.07
CA GLU A 190 -33.16 -55.94 -44.40
C GLU A 190 -33.35 -55.81 -45.92
N ALA A 191 -32.32 -55.38 -46.66
CA ALA A 191 -32.36 -55.32 -48.11
C ALA A 191 -32.49 -56.72 -48.73
N ALA A 192 -31.82 -57.73 -48.18
CA ALA A 192 -31.98 -59.12 -48.59
C ALA A 192 -33.39 -59.64 -48.30
N ALA A 193 -33.94 -59.35 -47.12
CA ALA A 193 -35.31 -59.71 -46.75
C ALA A 193 -36.35 -59.03 -47.66
N ARG A 194 -36.15 -57.76 -48.02
CA ARG A 194 -37.00 -57.04 -48.99
C ARG A 194 -36.91 -57.67 -50.38
N ARG A 195 -35.71 -58.00 -50.87
CA ARG A 195 -35.54 -58.72 -52.15
C ARG A 195 -36.22 -60.07 -52.14
N GLU A 196 -36.13 -60.81 -51.04
CA GLU A 196 -36.82 -62.10 -50.90
C GLU A 196 -38.34 -61.94 -50.86
N ALA A 197 -38.85 -60.93 -50.15
CA ALA A 197 -40.28 -60.61 -50.12
C ALA A 197 -40.80 -60.15 -51.49
N GLU A 198 -40.05 -59.32 -52.21
CA GLU A 198 -40.37 -58.89 -53.57
C GLU A 198 -40.35 -60.07 -54.56
N ALA A 199 -39.36 -60.97 -54.44
CA ALA A 199 -39.29 -62.18 -55.25
C ALA A 199 -40.48 -63.12 -54.97
N LYS A 200 -40.86 -63.30 -53.70
CA LYS A 200 -42.05 -64.07 -53.30
C LYS A 200 -43.34 -63.42 -53.82
N ALA A 201 -43.49 -62.10 -53.68
CA ALA A 201 -44.64 -61.37 -54.20
C ALA A 201 -44.70 -61.36 -55.74
N ALA A 202 -43.57 -61.38 -56.44
CA ALA A 202 -43.51 -61.55 -57.89
C ALA A 202 -43.89 -62.98 -58.30
N ALA A 203 -43.40 -64.00 -57.59
CA ALA A 203 -43.77 -65.39 -57.82
C ALA A 203 -45.26 -65.64 -57.58
N GLU A 204 -45.83 -65.08 -56.51
CA GLU A 204 -47.26 -65.19 -56.21
C GLU A 204 -48.12 -64.46 -57.26
N ARG A 205 -47.67 -63.29 -57.75
CA ARG A 205 -48.35 -62.61 -58.86
C ARG A 205 -48.31 -63.43 -60.15
N ALA A 206 -47.15 -64.01 -60.48
CA ALA A 206 -47.02 -64.88 -61.65
C ALA A 206 -47.88 -66.15 -61.51
N GLU A 207 -47.99 -66.73 -60.32
CA GLU A 207 -48.87 -67.88 -60.07
C GLU A 207 -50.35 -67.51 -60.20
N ARG A 208 -50.76 -66.36 -59.62
CA ARG A 208 -52.12 -65.83 -59.78
C ARG A 208 -52.45 -65.56 -61.25
N GLU A 209 -51.53 -64.97 -62.01
CA GLU A 209 -51.69 -64.74 -63.45
C GLU A 209 -51.82 -66.06 -64.23
N ARG A 210 -51.05 -67.09 -63.87
CA ARG A 210 -51.18 -68.43 -64.47
C ARG A 210 -52.52 -69.07 -64.16
N ILE A 211 -52.97 -69.00 -62.91
CA ILE A 211 -54.27 -69.54 -62.49
C ILE A 211 -55.40 -68.77 -63.19
N GLU A 212 -55.31 -67.44 -63.29
CA GLU A 212 -56.29 -66.64 -64.03
C GLU A 212 -56.29 -66.97 -65.52
N ALA A 213 -55.12 -67.13 -66.15
CA ALA A 213 -55.01 -67.53 -67.55
C ALA A 213 -55.58 -68.93 -67.79
N GLU A 214 -55.33 -69.87 -66.88
CA GLU A 214 -55.90 -71.22 -66.93
C GLU A 214 -57.42 -71.20 -66.73
N GLN A 215 -57.92 -70.40 -65.78
CA GLN A 215 -59.37 -70.22 -65.60
C GLN A 215 -60.03 -69.56 -66.81
N ARG A 216 -59.39 -68.58 -67.45
CA ARG A 216 -59.88 -67.98 -68.70
C ARG A 216 -59.89 -69.02 -69.83
N ALA A 217 -58.82 -69.79 -70.00
CA ALA A 217 -58.76 -70.87 -70.97
C ALA A 217 -59.83 -71.95 -70.72
N GLN A 218 -60.10 -72.31 -69.47
CA GLN A 218 -61.18 -73.25 -69.12
C GLN A 218 -62.57 -72.67 -69.38
N ARG A 219 -62.80 -71.37 -69.11
CA ARG A 219 -64.07 -70.70 -69.43
C ARG A 219 -64.28 -70.62 -70.93
N GLU A 220 -63.25 -70.25 -71.69
CA GLU A 220 -63.30 -70.22 -73.16
C GLU A 220 -63.53 -71.62 -73.74
N ALA A 221 -62.89 -72.67 -73.20
CA ALA A 221 -63.12 -74.04 -73.61
C ALA A 221 -64.54 -74.53 -73.29
N LYS A 222 -65.10 -74.16 -72.12
CA LYS A 222 -66.49 -74.46 -71.77
C LYS A 222 -67.48 -73.72 -72.67
N GLU A 223 -67.24 -72.44 -72.94
CA GLU A 223 -68.08 -71.68 -73.87
C GLU A 223 -67.99 -72.23 -75.31
N ALA A 224 -66.81 -72.65 -75.76
CA ALA A 224 -66.64 -73.29 -77.06
C ALA A 224 -67.34 -74.66 -77.12
N ALA A 225 -67.30 -75.44 -76.03
CA ALA A 225 -68.01 -76.71 -75.92
C ALA A 225 -69.53 -76.51 -75.92
N GLU A 226 -70.06 -75.53 -75.18
CA GLU A 226 -71.49 -75.20 -75.21
C GLU A 226 -71.95 -74.70 -76.58
N ARG A 227 -71.13 -73.88 -77.27
CA ARG A 227 -71.44 -73.46 -78.65
C ARG A 227 -71.46 -74.65 -79.60
N ALA A 228 -70.48 -75.56 -79.50
CA ALA A 228 -70.43 -76.77 -80.31
C ALA A 228 -71.60 -77.73 -80.02
N GLU A 229 -72.05 -77.82 -78.76
CA GLU A 229 -73.23 -78.63 -78.42
C GLU A 229 -74.53 -78.00 -78.94
N ARG A 230 -74.68 -76.68 -78.86
CA ARG A 230 -75.81 -75.96 -79.47
C ARG A 230 -75.84 -76.12 -80.99
N GLU A 231 -74.69 -76.07 -81.64
CA GLU A 231 -74.59 -76.34 -83.09
C GLU A 231 -74.93 -77.79 -83.45
N LYS A 232 -74.48 -78.77 -82.64
CA LYS A 232 -74.84 -80.18 -82.83
C LYS A 232 -76.32 -80.45 -82.59
N GLN A 233 -76.93 -79.83 -81.58
CA GLN A 233 -78.37 -79.96 -81.33
C GLN A 233 -79.19 -79.32 -82.47
N ALA A 234 -78.75 -78.17 -83.00
CA ALA A 234 -79.35 -77.57 -84.18
C ALA A 234 -79.21 -78.44 -85.44
N ALA A 235 -78.09 -79.13 -85.62
CA ALA A 235 -77.87 -80.05 -86.74
C ALA A 235 -78.76 -81.31 -86.65
N ILE A 236 -78.96 -81.86 -85.45
CA ILE A 236 -79.81 -83.04 -85.22
C ILE A 236 -81.31 -82.70 -85.42
N GLU A 237 -81.75 -81.48 -85.05
CA GLU A 237 -83.11 -81.01 -85.37
C GLU A 237 -83.31 -80.76 -86.87
N ALA A 238 -82.30 -80.24 -87.56
CA ALA A 238 -82.34 -80.06 -89.01
C ALA A 238 -82.39 -81.40 -89.78
N GLU A 239 -81.70 -82.43 -89.28
CA GLU A 239 -81.72 -83.78 -89.86
C GLU A 239 -83.03 -84.52 -89.58
N ARG A 240 -83.64 -84.33 -88.39
CA ARG A 240 -84.99 -84.83 -88.09
C ARG A 240 -86.08 -84.19 -88.95
N ARG A 241 -85.96 -82.91 -89.31
CA ARG A 241 -86.88 -82.26 -90.27
C ARG A 241 -86.75 -82.86 -91.67
N LYS A 242 -85.53 -83.11 -92.14
CA LYS A 242 -85.31 -83.73 -93.46
C LYS A 242 -85.77 -85.19 -93.52
N ALA A 243 -85.61 -85.95 -92.44
CA ALA A 243 -86.11 -87.33 -92.35
C ALA A 243 -87.65 -87.42 -92.26
N GLN A 244 -88.33 -86.40 -91.72
CA GLN A 244 -89.80 -86.32 -91.75
C GLN A 244 -90.34 -85.96 -93.15
N GLU A 245 -89.64 -85.08 -93.88
CA GLU A 245 -90.00 -84.71 -95.26
C GLU A 245 -89.76 -85.87 -96.26
N GLU A 246 -88.75 -86.72 -96.04
CA GLU A 246 -88.45 -87.85 -96.92
C GLU A 246 -89.36 -89.07 -96.67
N ALA A 247 -89.85 -89.25 -95.43
CA ALA A 247 -90.86 -90.26 -95.09
C ALA A 247 -92.26 -89.95 -95.68
N GLU A 248 -92.59 -88.67 -95.94
CA GLU A 248 -93.81 -88.30 -96.67
C GLU A 248 -93.70 -88.54 -98.18
N ARG A 249 -92.49 -88.51 -98.76
CA ARG A 249 -92.26 -88.83 -100.19
C ARG A 249 -92.46 -90.31 -100.52
N ILE A 250 -92.21 -91.21 -99.56
CA ILE A 250 -92.41 -92.68 -99.71
C ILE A 250 -93.90 -93.10 -99.60
N ARG A 251 -94.83 -92.20 -99.25
CA ARG A 251 -96.27 -92.51 -99.15
C ARG A 251 -97.13 -92.05 -100.35
N ARG A 252 -96.56 -91.42 -101.38
CA ARG A 252 -97.30 -90.86 -102.54
C ARG A 252 -97.06 -91.54 -103.89
N GLU A 253 -96.25 -92.60 -103.95
CA GLU A 253 -96.03 -93.42 -105.16
C GLU A 253 -96.23 -94.93 -104.90
N ALA A 254 -97.28 -95.27 -104.14
CA ALA A 254 -97.93 -96.59 -104.08
C ALA A 254 -99.43 -96.39 -104.34
#